data_AF-Q1RI49-F1
#
_entry.id   AF-Q1RI49-F1
#
_cell.length_a   1.000
_cell.length_b   1.000
_cell.length_c   1.000
_cell.angle_alpha   90.00
_cell.angle_beta   90.00
_cell.angle_gamma   90.00
#
_symmetry.space_group_name_H-M   'P 1'
#
loop_
_entity.id
_entity.type
_entity.pdbx_description
1 polymer ?
#
loop_
_entity_poly.entity_id
_entity_poly.type
_entity_poly.pdbx_seq_one_letter_code
_entity_poly.pdbx_strand_id
1 'polypeptide(L)'
;MKQKTVKIEDSYNFKKTIVELVTQKALFEKIKVISLFSGCGGLDLGFEGNFNIHESCIKDDDFIKSKNGNTVILKDNPFEIVFCNDIMQEAKVAWEANFSNKLEYSTKSIRELKGYLLPKADLVIGGFPCQDFSLAGKRAGFSSERG
;
A
#
# COMPACT_ATOMS: atom_id res chain seq x y z
N MET A 1 10.93 12.13 -19.42
CA MET A 1 11.74 12.28 -18.19
C MET A 1 12.47 10.96 -17.96
N LYS A 2 13.81 10.92 -18.02
CA LYS A 2 14.54 9.65 -17.79
C LYS A 2 14.44 9.29 -16.30
N GLN A 3 13.76 8.21 -15.95
CA GLN A 3 13.82 7.66 -14.59
C GLN A 3 15.28 7.29 -14.30
N LYS A 4 15.88 7.92 -13.28
CA LYS A 4 17.19 7.52 -12.78
C LYS A 4 16.98 6.27 -11.92
N THR A 5 17.22 5.10 -12.49
CA THR A 5 17.34 3.87 -11.70
C THR A 5 18.72 3.87 -11.04
N VAL A 6 18.77 4.11 -9.74
CA VAL A 6 20.01 3.97 -8.95
C VAL A 6 19.99 2.58 -8.31
N LYS A 7 20.93 1.71 -8.70
CA LYS A 7 21.23 0.50 -7.94
C LYS A 7 22.17 0.91 -6.81
N ILE A 8 21.79 0.65 -5.56
CA ILE A 8 22.55 1.06 -4.38
C ILE A 8 22.95 -0.20 -3.60
N GLU A 9 24.25 -0.33 -3.35
CA GLU A 9 24.89 -1.55 -2.82
C GLU A 9 24.83 -1.68 -1.29
N ASP A 10 24.54 -0.59 -0.55
CA ASP A 10 24.46 -0.58 0.92
C ASP A 10 23.04 -0.31 1.46
N SER A 11 22.43 -1.36 2.02
CA SER A 11 21.02 -1.37 2.46
C SER A 11 20.70 -0.51 3.69
N TYR A 12 21.67 -0.23 4.57
CA TYR A 12 21.45 0.53 5.80
C TYR A 12 21.33 2.04 5.55
N ASN A 13 22.29 2.62 4.81
CA ASN A 13 22.27 4.04 4.45
C ASN A 13 21.03 4.38 3.60
N PHE A 14 20.62 3.45 2.72
CA PHE A 14 19.41 3.56 1.93
C PHE A 14 18.12 3.67 2.77
N LYS A 15 17.97 2.81 3.80
CA LYS A 15 16.80 2.86 4.70
C LYS A 15 16.70 4.22 5.39
N LYS A 16 17.83 4.75 5.88
CA LYS A 16 17.88 6.07 6.53
C LYS A 16 17.48 7.19 5.57
N THR A 17 18.03 7.20 4.36
CA THR A 17 17.72 8.23 3.36
C THR A 17 16.26 8.20 2.91
N ILE A 18 15.65 7.02 2.70
CA ILE A 18 14.23 6.95 2.32
C ILE A 18 13.35 7.47 3.44
N VAL A 19 13.58 7.02 4.68
CA VAL A 19 12.80 7.46 5.83
C VAL A 19 12.90 8.98 5.96
N GLU A 20 14.10 9.54 5.88
CA GLU A 20 14.30 10.99 5.92
C GLU A 20 13.55 11.71 4.79
N LEU A 21 13.67 11.27 3.53
CA LEU A 21 12.98 11.91 2.41
C LEU A 21 11.46 11.86 2.53
N VAL A 22 10.92 10.70 2.93
CA VAL A 22 9.48 10.49 3.11
C VAL A 22 8.97 11.32 4.29
N THR A 23 9.66 11.28 5.44
CA THR A 23 9.30 12.07 6.62
C THR A 23 9.37 13.57 6.35
N GLN A 24 10.41 14.06 5.66
CA GLN A 24 10.52 15.48 5.33
C GLN A 24 9.39 15.96 4.41
N LYS A 25 9.04 15.17 3.38
CA LYS A 25 7.91 15.51 2.50
C LYS A 25 6.58 15.48 3.27
N ALA A 26 6.39 14.47 4.13
CA ALA A 26 5.18 14.30 4.94
C ALA A 26 4.89 15.46 5.90
N LEU A 27 5.88 16.31 6.21
CA LEU A 27 5.69 17.54 6.99
C LEU A 27 4.90 18.62 6.22
N PHE A 28 4.88 18.58 4.89
CA PHE A 28 4.30 19.63 4.05
C PHE A 28 3.11 19.15 3.19
N GLU A 29 3.13 17.89 2.74
CA GLU A 29 2.07 17.32 1.92
C GLU A 29 1.94 15.79 2.13
N LYS A 30 0.77 15.24 1.81
CA LYS A 30 0.59 13.78 1.81
C LYS A 30 1.48 13.12 0.74
N ILE A 31 1.99 11.95 1.08
CA ILE A 31 2.75 11.07 0.19
C ILE A 31 1.76 10.33 -0.70
N LYS A 32 1.83 10.54 -2.02
CA LYS A 32 0.91 9.91 -2.97
C LYS A 32 1.36 8.48 -3.27
N VAL A 33 0.44 7.53 -3.14
CA VAL A 33 0.73 6.10 -3.21
C VAL A 33 -0.05 5.41 -4.31
N ILE A 34 0.65 4.66 -5.16
CA ILE A 34 0.06 3.66 -6.05
C ILE A 34 0.08 2.31 -5.35
N SER A 35 -1.08 1.68 -5.18
CA SER A 35 -1.21 0.35 -4.59
C SER A 35 -1.47 -0.71 -5.66
N LEU A 36 -0.52 -1.61 -5.86
CA LEU A 36 -0.63 -2.72 -6.80
C LEU A 36 -0.90 -4.02 -6.03
N PHE A 37 -1.72 -4.91 -6.60
CA PHE A 37 -2.18 -6.10 -5.88
C PHE A 37 -2.84 -5.71 -4.55
N SER A 38 -3.70 -4.68 -4.61
CA SER A 38 -4.29 -4.03 -3.42
C SER A 38 -5.17 -5.00 -2.62
N GLY A 39 -5.67 -6.07 -3.25
CA GLY A 39 -6.60 -7.00 -2.63
C GLY A 39 -7.79 -6.25 -2.02
N CYS A 40 -8.17 -6.66 -0.82
CA CYS A 40 -9.22 -6.03 -0.03
C CYS A 40 -8.81 -4.73 0.67
N GLY A 41 -7.59 -4.21 0.44
CA GLY A 41 -7.16 -2.91 0.96
C GLY A 41 -6.54 -2.91 2.35
N GLY A 42 -6.13 -4.06 2.88
CA GLY A 42 -5.51 -4.13 4.22
C GLY A 42 -4.21 -3.31 4.33
N LEU A 43 -3.34 -3.38 3.31
CA LEU A 43 -2.12 -2.58 3.27
C LEU A 43 -2.45 -1.09 3.11
N ASP A 44 -3.40 -0.78 2.23
CA ASP A 44 -3.87 0.57 1.95
C ASP A 44 -4.41 1.24 3.23
N LEU A 45 -5.24 0.54 4.01
CA LEU A 45 -5.75 1.00 5.31
C LEU A 45 -4.61 1.25 6.30
N GLY A 46 -3.59 0.38 6.31
CA GLY A 46 -2.40 0.57 7.12
C GLY A 46 -1.63 1.84 6.74
N PHE A 47 -1.55 2.16 5.45
CA PHE A 47 -0.89 3.38 4.98
C PHE A 47 -1.74 4.64 5.18
N GLU A 48 -3.06 4.62 5.01
CA GLU A 48 -3.90 5.81 5.23
C GLU A 48 -4.21 6.08 6.71
N GLY A 49 -4.33 5.03 7.53
CA GLY A 49 -4.78 5.14 8.92
C GLY A 49 -6.30 5.39 9.03
N ASN A 50 -6.73 6.05 10.09
CA ASN A 50 -8.14 6.46 10.31
C ASN A 50 -9.18 5.34 10.18
N PHE A 51 -8.87 4.15 10.69
CA PHE A 51 -9.79 3.01 10.76
C PHE A 51 -10.04 2.55 12.20
N ASN A 52 -11.13 1.81 12.39
CA ASN A 52 -11.52 1.25 13.68
C ASN A 52 -10.74 -0.03 13.97
N ILE A 53 -10.24 -0.15 15.20
CA ILE A 53 -9.59 -1.37 15.69
C ILE A 53 -9.89 -1.57 17.18
N HIS A 54 -9.85 -2.82 17.64
CA HIS A 54 -10.00 -3.11 19.06
C HIS A 54 -8.79 -2.59 19.84
N GLU A 55 -9.01 -2.00 21.01
CA GLU A 55 -7.96 -1.36 21.82
C GLU A 55 -6.81 -2.32 22.16
N SER A 56 -7.11 -3.61 22.35
CA SER A 56 -6.10 -4.63 22.67
C SER A 56 -5.10 -4.91 21.54
N CYS A 57 -5.35 -4.41 20.33
CA CYS A 57 -4.43 -4.52 19.21
C CYS A 57 -3.40 -3.38 19.18
N ILE A 58 -3.55 -2.36 20.03
CA ILE A 58 -2.68 -1.19 20.08
C ILE A 58 -1.78 -1.28 21.30
N LYS A 59 -0.47 -1.07 21.07
CA LYS A 59 0.55 -1.08 22.12
C LYS A 59 0.87 0.31 22.67
N ASP A 60 0.53 1.33 21.90
CA ASP A 60 0.91 2.71 22.14
C ASP A 60 -0.25 3.64 21.82
N ASP A 61 -0.70 4.37 22.82
CA ASP A 61 -1.85 5.27 22.73
C ASP A 61 -1.56 6.47 21.80
N ASP A 62 -0.30 6.73 21.45
CA ASP A 62 0.08 7.77 20.50
C ASP A 62 -0.49 7.54 19.10
N PHE A 63 -0.91 6.32 18.76
CA PHE A 63 -1.59 6.04 17.49
C PHE A 63 -3.09 6.30 17.53
N ILE A 64 -3.67 6.56 18.71
CA ILE A 64 -5.12 6.72 18.89
C ILE A 64 -5.55 8.15 18.59
N LYS A 65 -6.55 8.29 17.71
CA LYS A 65 -7.25 9.55 17.42
C LYS A 65 -8.44 9.75 18.36
N SER A 66 -9.22 8.69 18.57
CA SER A 66 -10.37 8.71 19.48
C SER A 66 -10.71 7.30 19.97
N LYS A 67 -11.50 7.20 21.04
CA LYS A 67 -11.91 5.96 21.68
C LYS A 67 -13.42 5.94 21.93
N ASN A 68 -14.05 4.79 21.69
CA ASN A 68 -15.44 4.52 22.01
C ASN A 68 -15.58 3.08 22.53
N GLY A 69 -15.75 2.94 23.85
CA GLY A 69 -15.69 1.63 24.51
C GLY A 69 -14.34 0.96 24.26
N ASN A 70 -14.37 -0.29 23.79
CA ASN A 70 -13.17 -1.07 23.48
C ASN A 70 -12.70 -0.89 22.02
N THR A 71 -13.31 0.03 21.27
CA THR A 71 -12.91 0.35 19.91
C THR A 71 -12.18 1.69 19.90
N VAL A 72 -11.05 1.74 19.20
CA VAL A 72 -10.27 2.96 18.98
C VAL A 72 -10.21 3.26 17.49
N ILE A 73 -10.20 4.55 17.14
CA ILE A 73 -9.92 5.03 15.80
C ILE A 73 -8.46 5.45 15.76
N LEU A 74 -7.70 4.97 14.78
CA LEU A 74 -6.31 5.37 14.62
C LEU A 74 -6.18 6.76 13.99
N LYS A 75 -5.04 7.42 14.24
CA LYS A 75 -4.69 8.68 13.57
C LYS A 75 -4.55 8.46 12.06
N ASP A 76 -4.77 9.53 11.32
CA ASP A 76 -4.43 9.59 9.90
C ASP A 76 -2.91 9.51 9.75
N ASN A 77 -2.47 8.70 8.80
CA ASN A 77 -1.08 8.64 8.38
C ASN A 77 -0.85 9.60 7.20
N PRO A 78 0.39 10.02 6.94
CA PRO A 78 0.69 11.03 5.92
C PRO A 78 0.70 10.45 4.49
N PHE A 79 -0.09 9.42 4.21
CA PHE A 79 -0.19 8.80 2.90
C PHE A 79 -1.60 8.98 2.32
N GLU A 80 -1.65 9.03 1.00
CA GLU A 80 -2.88 9.13 0.22
C GLU A 80 -2.79 8.10 -0.90
N ILE A 81 -3.69 7.12 -0.92
CA ILE A 81 -3.79 6.24 -2.07
C ILE A 81 -4.32 7.09 -3.24
N VAL A 82 -3.65 7.05 -4.40
CA VAL A 82 -4.08 7.79 -5.60
C VAL A 82 -4.51 6.86 -6.73
N PHE A 83 -4.18 5.58 -6.63
CA PHE A 83 -4.56 4.52 -7.55
C PHE A 83 -4.42 3.17 -6.87
N CYS A 84 -5.35 2.27 -7.12
CA CYS A 84 -5.27 0.88 -6.68
C CYS A 84 -5.59 -0.10 -7.82
N ASN A 85 -4.99 -1.28 -7.76
CA ASN A 85 -5.19 -2.33 -8.75
C ASN A 85 -5.20 -3.72 -8.13
N ASP A 86 -6.22 -4.49 -8.46
CA ASP A 86 -6.25 -5.93 -8.25
C ASP A 86 -7.10 -6.58 -9.33
N ILE A 87 -6.72 -7.76 -9.82
CA ILE A 87 -7.46 -8.45 -10.89
C ILE A 87 -8.82 -8.98 -10.42
N MET A 88 -9.02 -9.12 -9.11
CA MET A 88 -10.25 -9.68 -8.53
C MET A 88 -11.31 -8.60 -8.34
N GLN A 89 -12.48 -8.79 -8.95
CA GLN A 89 -13.60 -7.86 -8.82
C GLN A 89 -14.16 -7.84 -7.37
N GLU A 90 -14.09 -8.96 -6.67
CA GLU A 90 -14.52 -9.09 -5.28
C GLU A 90 -13.62 -8.30 -4.33
N ALA A 91 -12.32 -8.23 -4.65
CA ALA A 91 -11.36 -7.43 -3.92
C ALA A 91 -11.71 -5.93 -4.01
N LYS A 92 -12.10 -5.47 -5.20
CA LYS A 92 -12.63 -4.11 -5.40
C LYS A 92 -13.86 -3.83 -4.54
N VAL A 93 -14.83 -4.76 -4.49
CA VAL A 93 -16.04 -4.58 -3.67
C VAL A 93 -15.68 -4.43 -2.19
N ALA A 94 -14.80 -5.30 -1.67
CA ALA A 94 -14.35 -5.21 -0.29
C ALA A 94 -13.58 -3.91 -0.01
N TRP A 95 -12.76 -3.46 -0.96
CA TRP A 95 -12.02 -2.21 -0.86
C TRP A 95 -12.99 -1.01 -0.84
N GLU A 96 -13.89 -0.88 -1.81
CA GLU A 96 -14.84 0.24 -1.90
C GLU A 96 -15.77 0.36 -0.69
N ALA A 97 -16.02 -0.74 0.04
CA ALA A 97 -16.76 -0.72 1.29
C ALA A 97 -16.02 -0.03 2.45
N ASN A 98 -14.69 0.05 2.38
CA ASN A 98 -13.83 0.61 3.43
C ASN A 98 -13.25 1.99 3.08
N PHE A 99 -13.20 2.35 1.80
CA PHE A 99 -12.65 3.64 1.34
C PHE A 99 -13.74 4.51 0.72
N SER A 100 -14.07 5.61 1.41
CA SER A 100 -15.15 6.53 1.02
C SER A 100 -14.77 7.46 -0.13
N ASN A 101 -13.47 7.70 -0.32
CA ASN A 101 -12.95 8.41 -1.47
C ASN A 101 -12.84 7.42 -2.64
N LYS A 102 -13.77 7.54 -3.59
CA LYS A 102 -13.82 6.73 -4.81
C LYS A 102 -12.67 7.09 -5.75
N LEU A 103 -11.48 6.66 -5.37
CA LEU A 103 -10.28 6.69 -6.18
C LEU A 103 -10.40 5.67 -7.32
N GLU A 104 -9.49 5.76 -8.26
CA GLU A 104 -9.47 4.85 -9.39
C GLU A 104 -8.99 3.45 -8.96
N TYR A 105 -9.91 2.49 -8.87
CA TYR A 105 -9.64 1.07 -8.68
C TYR A 105 -9.75 0.33 -10.02
N SER A 106 -8.60 -0.09 -10.55
CA SER A 106 -8.53 -0.88 -11.77
C SER A 106 -8.63 -2.37 -11.48
N THR A 107 -9.56 -3.07 -12.15
CA THR A 107 -9.65 -4.54 -12.12
C THR A 107 -8.94 -5.25 -13.28
N LYS A 108 -8.16 -4.50 -14.06
CA LYS A 108 -7.36 -5.06 -15.16
C LYS A 108 -6.14 -5.81 -14.63
N SER A 109 -5.61 -6.74 -15.43
CA SER A 109 -4.28 -7.28 -15.16
C SER A 109 -3.24 -6.16 -15.10
N ILE A 110 -2.35 -6.20 -14.12
CA ILE A 110 -1.20 -5.28 -14.04
C ILE A 110 -0.35 -5.32 -15.33
N ARG A 111 -0.35 -6.46 -16.05
CA ARG A 111 0.31 -6.63 -17.34
C ARG A 111 -0.29 -5.75 -18.44
N GLU A 112 -1.59 -5.47 -18.35
CA GLU A 112 -2.34 -4.62 -19.26
C GLU A 112 -2.25 -3.13 -18.91
N LEU A 113 -1.71 -2.79 -17.73
CA LEU A 113 -1.47 -1.39 -17.35
C LEU A 113 -0.22 -0.80 -18.03
N LYS A 114 0.46 -1.56 -18.89
CA LYS A 114 1.57 -1.06 -19.71
C LYS A 114 1.05 -0.01 -20.70
N GLY A 115 1.43 1.25 -20.52
CA GLY A 115 0.95 2.38 -21.31
C GLY A 115 -0.29 3.07 -20.72
N TYR A 116 -0.77 2.61 -19.58
CA TYR A 116 -1.77 3.33 -18.79
C TYR A 116 -1.14 4.61 -18.20
N LEU A 117 -1.86 5.73 -18.28
CA LEU A 117 -1.41 6.97 -17.65
C LEU A 117 -1.75 6.90 -16.15
N LEU A 118 -0.85 6.32 -15.37
CA LEU A 118 -0.97 6.30 -13.92
C LEU A 118 -0.83 7.73 -13.35
N PRO A 119 -1.54 8.05 -12.25
CA PRO A 119 -1.37 9.33 -11.59
C PRO A 119 0.05 9.48 -11.06
N LYS A 120 0.49 10.73 -10.90
CA LYS A 120 1.79 11.02 -10.28
C LYS A 120 1.78 10.55 -8.82
N ALA A 121 2.76 9.73 -8.46
CA ALA A 121 2.93 9.18 -7.13
C ALA A 121 4.37 9.30 -6.65
N ASP A 122 4.53 9.28 -5.33
CA ASP A 122 5.81 9.30 -4.62
C ASP A 122 6.23 7.89 -4.18
N LEU A 123 5.25 7.01 -3.91
CA LEU A 123 5.46 5.64 -3.46
C LEU A 123 4.63 4.64 -4.28
N VAL A 124 5.21 3.47 -4.52
CA VAL A 124 4.50 2.30 -5.04
C VAL A 124 4.57 1.20 -3.99
N ILE A 125 3.42 0.65 -3.64
CA ILE A 125 3.30 -0.48 -2.71
C ILE A 125 2.63 -1.65 -3.43
N GLY A 126 2.85 -2.86 -2.92
CA GLY A 126 2.07 -4.00 -3.39
C GLY A 126 2.47 -5.34 -2.78
N GLY A 127 1.46 -6.15 -2.45
CA GLY A 127 1.63 -7.53 -2.00
C GLY A 127 1.49 -8.48 -3.18
N PHE A 128 2.57 -8.67 -3.94
CA PHE A 128 2.52 -9.55 -5.11
C PHE A 128 2.18 -11.01 -4.71
N PRO A 129 1.54 -11.79 -5.61
CA PRO A 129 1.15 -13.16 -5.31
C PRO A 129 2.34 -14.02 -4.85
N CYS A 130 2.21 -14.63 -3.68
CA CYS A 130 3.30 -15.40 -3.08
C CYS A 130 3.19 -16.92 -3.32
N GLN A 131 2.17 -17.40 -4.04
CA GLN A 131 1.84 -18.83 -4.10
C GLN A 131 3.01 -19.67 -4.62
N ASP A 132 3.76 -19.16 -5.59
CA ASP A 132 4.89 -19.88 -6.20
C ASP A 132 6.23 -19.70 -5.46
N PHE A 133 6.25 -18.88 -4.41
CA PHE A 133 7.43 -18.64 -3.56
C PHE A 133 7.27 -19.20 -2.15
N SER A 134 6.04 -19.38 -1.69
CA SER A 134 5.74 -19.87 -0.34
C SER A 134 6.17 -21.33 -0.13
N LEU A 135 6.50 -21.68 1.12
CA LEU A 135 6.85 -23.05 1.51
C LEU A 135 5.70 -24.04 1.26
N ALA A 136 4.45 -23.55 1.35
CA ALA A 136 3.24 -24.32 1.09
C ALA A 136 2.88 -24.42 -0.41
N GLY A 137 3.67 -23.78 -1.29
CA GLY A 137 3.43 -23.71 -2.72
C GLY A 137 4.22 -24.72 -3.54
N LYS A 138 4.06 -24.66 -4.87
CA LYS A 138 4.81 -25.51 -5.83
C LYS A 138 6.27 -25.09 -6.00
N ARG A 139 6.67 -23.95 -5.43
CA ARG A 139 8.04 -23.41 -5.47
C ARG A 139 8.59 -23.23 -6.89
N ALA A 140 7.71 -22.98 -7.85
CA ALA A 140 8.07 -22.71 -9.24
C ALA A 140 8.77 -21.35 -9.41
N GLY A 141 8.67 -20.45 -8.42
CA GLY A 141 9.28 -19.12 -8.42
C GLY A 141 8.97 -18.34 -9.70
N PHE A 142 9.95 -17.60 -10.20
CA PHE A 142 9.83 -16.76 -11.40
C PHE A 142 9.54 -17.53 -12.71
N SER A 143 9.61 -18.86 -12.71
CA SER A 143 9.29 -19.66 -13.90
C SER A 143 7.79 -19.91 -14.07
N SER A 144 6.97 -19.55 -13.08
CA SER A 144 5.52 -19.70 -13.16
C SER A 144 4.85 -18.49 -13.80
N GLU A 145 3.61 -18.67 -14.24
CA GLU A 145 2.79 -17.55 -14.73
C GLU A 145 2.44 -16.51 -13.65
N ARG A 146 2.63 -16.81 -12.36
CA ARG A 146 2.27 -15.93 -11.24
C ARG A 146 3.50 -15.46 -10.44
N GLY A 147 4.69 -15.83 -10.89
CA GLY A 147 5.99 -15.49 -10.31
C GLY A 147 6.57 -14.19 -10.83
#